data_AF-A0A3D5S5V0-F1
#
_entry.id   AF-A0A3D5S5V0-F1
#
_cell.length_a   1.000
_cell.length_b   1.000
_cell.length_c   1.000
_cell.angle_alpha   90.00
_cell.angle_beta   90.00
_cell.angle_gamma   90.00
#
_symmetry.space_group_name_H-M   'P 1'
#
loop_
_entity.id
_entity.type
_entity.pdbx_description
1 polymer ?
#
loop_
_entity_poly.entity_id
_entity_poly.type
_entity_poly.pdbx_seq_one_letter_code
_entity_poly.pdbx_strand_id
1 'polypeptide(L)'
;PVLNLTKRAEEDAEEYKKKVDNEETDTVSFMLQQTGNIVKTYSIEPGFRELISEVKIPQFFIKETKEEDRQNVLFDELVPYENFLTPNQLLKEFKLQDYDVKFDEKSADVYKVDYDEVKHTTAIDKMNARVSSILIDNILAKPKEGQIQAVSKLIVSKLGDMYPLTDQELRKYVERVFENLSPEQVRDIVNNEYIYIQKIKDKVKELQAKETKKQFSIQLDANKIFTKPHFAFAQSIRPPKEAPVINKSLYEREAQMGKFEQEVIMEIAALDNVVFWHRNLERGKGFMLNGFDKNHYPDFIIYTKSQNLILLETKGDYLNNEDSQMKNLLGKRWAEKSGEKYKYFMVFESVNVPDTYTAKSIINVVKEL
;
A
#
# COMPACT_ATOMS: atom_id res chain seq x y z
N PRO A 1 -26.43 40.93 1.85
CA PRO A 1 -26.66 39.60 1.21
C PRO A 1 -25.37 38.81 0.97
N VAL A 2 -24.37 39.40 0.28
CA VAL A 2 -23.08 38.76 -0.04
C VAL A 2 -22.21 38.49 1.20
N LEU A 3 -22.24 39.40 2.18
CA LEU A 3 -21.45 39.29 3.42
C LEU A 3 -21.89 38.12 4.34
N ASN A 4 -23.15 37.69 4.26
CA ASN A 4 -23.65 36.53 5.01
C ASN A 4 -23.33 35.20 4.32
N LEU A 5 -23.09 35.20 3.01
CA LEU A 5 -22.68 34.01 2.26
C LEU A 5 -21.21 33.68 2.51
N THR A 6 -20.34 34.70 2.62
CA THR A 6 -18.92 34.51 2.91
C THR A 6 -18.68 34.02 4.34
N LYS A 7 -19.40 34.57 5.32
CA LYS A 7 -19.30 34.11 6.71
C LYS A 7 -19.74 32.66 6.88
N ARG A 8 -20.83 32.27 6.22
CA ARG A 8 -21.34 30.90 6.25
C ARG A 8 -20.38 29.93 5.57
N ALA A 9 -19.76 30.33 4.46
CA ALA A 9 -18.72 29.53 3.79
C ALA A 9 -17.44 29.36 4.63
N GLU A 10 -17.07 30.37 5.42
CA GLU A 10 -15.93 30.29 6.35
C GLU A 10 -16.23 29.39 7.56
N GLU A 11 -17.44 29.50 8.13
CA GLU A 11 -17.92 28.62 9.20
C GLU A 11 -18.02 27.15 8.74
N ASP A 12 -18.57 26.92 7.54
CA ASP A 12 -18.65 25.58 6.93
C ASP A 12 -17.25 25.01 6.63
N ALA A 13 -16.28 25.85 6.25
CA ALA A 13 -14.90 25.44 6.00
C ALA A 13 -14.10 25.13 7.28
N GLU A 14 -14.35 25.86 8.37
CA GLU A 14 -13.78 25.54 9.68
C GLU A 14 -14.41 24.30 10.31
N GLU A 15 -15.72 24.10 10.14
CA GLU A 15 -16.40 22.87 10.55
C GLU A 15 -15.93 21.66 9.72
N TYR A 16 -15.68 21.85 8.43
CA TYR A 16 -15.05 20.85 7.55
C TYR A 16 -13.67 20.45 8.05
N LYS A 17 -12.78 21.41 8.33
CA LYS A 17 -11.45 21.11 8.87
C LYS A 17 -11.51 20.39 10.22
N LYS A 18 -12.36 20.85 11.13
CA LYS A 18 -12.52 20.23 12.46
C LYS A 18 -13.10 18.83 12.42
N LYS A 19 -13.92 18.48 11.43
CA LYS A 19 -14.48 17.11 11.28
C LYS A 19 -13.53 16.16 10.55
N VAL A 20 -12.76 16.65 9.57
CA VAL A 20 -11.70 15.89 8.90
C VAL A 20 -10.55 15.53 9.87
N ASP A 21 -10.28 16.39 10.86
CA ASP A 21 -9.21 16.15 11.84
C ASP A 21 -9.63 15.26 13.03
N ASN A 22 -10.94 15.10 13.31
CA ASN A 22 -11.42 14.40 14.51
C ASN A 22 -12.02 13.00 14.26
N GLU A 23 -12.22 12.60 13.01
CA GLU A 23 -12.63 11.25 12.65
C GLU A 23 -11.85 10.86 11.38
N GLU A 24 -11.44 9.59 11.25
CA GLU A 24 -11.02 9.01 9.97
C GLU A 24 -12.24 8.91 9.02
N THR A 25 -12.93 10.03 8.80
CA THR A 25 -14.15 10.07 8.01
C THR A 25 -13.76 9.88 6.55
N ASP A 26 -14.33 8.86 5.94
CA ASP A 26 -14.36 8.71 4.49
C ASP A 26 -14.89 10.00 3.85
N THR A 27 -13.96 10.83 3.38
CA THR A 27 -14.20 12.17 2.82
C THR A 27 -15.23 12.12 1.69
N VAL A 28 -15.27 11.02 0.94
CA VAL A 28 -16.26 10.79 -0.12
C VAL A 28 -17.67 10.61 0.47
N SER A 29 -17.82 9.83 1.54
CA SER A 29 -19.12 9.64 2.22
C SER A 29 -19.62 10.93 2.87
N PHE A 30 -18.73 11.72 3.47
CA PHE A 30 -19.08 13.02 4.03
C PHE A 30 -19.53 14.00 2.93
N MET A 31 -18.81 14.07 1.81
CA MET A 31 -19.20 14.89 0.65
C MET A 31 -20.55 14.46 0.06
N LEU A 32 -20.81 13.15 -0.05
CA LEU A 32 -22.10 12.62 -0.51
C LEU A 32 -23.25 13.02 0.42
N GLN A 33 -23.06 12.93 1.75
CA GLN A 33 -24.04 13.40 2.73
C GLN A 33 -24.31 14.90 2.63
N GLN A 34 -23.27 15.72 2.40
CA GLN A 34 -23.42 17.18 2.22
C GLN A 34 -24.15 17.55 0.92
N THR A 35 -24.06 16.71 -0.13
CA THR A 35 -24.85 16.88 -1.37
C THR A 35 -26.30 16.38 -1.26
N GLY A 36 -26.75 15.93 -0.10
CA GLY A 36 -28.11 15.42 0.13
C GLY A 36 -28.33 13.97 -0.30
N ASN A 37 -27.27 13.26 -0.72
CA ASN A 37 -27.35 11.83 -1.01
C ASN A 37 -27.24 11.02 0.30
N ILE A 38 -28.28 10.24 0.59
CA ILE A 38 -28.30 9.34 1.76
C ILE A 38 -27.34 8.18 1.48
N VAL A 39 -26.15 8.22 2.08
CA VAL A 39 -25.24 7.08 2.08
C VAL A 39 -25.83 6.00 2.98
N LYS A 40 -26.33 4.93 2.37
CA LYS A 40 -26.89 3.80 3.11
C LYS A 40 -25.81 3.19 4.01
N THR A 41 -26.17 2.95 5.25
CA THR A 41 -25.32 2.36 6.28
C THR A 41 -25.92 1.00 6.64
N TYR A 42 -25.09 -0.04 6.69
CA TYR A 42 -25.50 -1.41 6.97
C TYR A 42 -24.83 -1.91 8.22
N SER A 43 -25.61 -2.44 9.15
CA SER A 43 -25.09 -2.92 10.43
C SER A 43 -24.70 -4.40 10.36
N ILE A 44 -23.94 -4.87 11.34
CA ILE A 44 -23.73 -6.31 11.53
C ILE A 44 -25.07 -7.00 11.77
N GLU A 45 -25.29 -8.12 11.08
CA GLU A 45 -26.46 -8.97 11.23
C GLU A 45 -26.63 -9.38 12.71
N PRO A 46 -27.85 -9.30 13.29
CA PRO A 46 -28.05 -9.49 14.73
C PRO A 46 -27.47 -10.81 15.28
N GLY A 47 -27.51 -11.88 14.49
CA GLY A 47 -27.01 -13.20 14.86
C GLY A 47 -25.49 -13.29 15.04
N PHE A 48 -24.72 -12.30 14.57
CA PHE A 48 -23.25 -12.32 14.65
C PHE A 48 -22.65 -11.32 15.64
N ARG A 49 -23.47 -10.44 16.25
CA ARG A 49 -22.95 -9.34 17.09
C ARG A 49 -22.14 -9.79 18.29
N GLU A 50 -22.61 -10.84 18.99
CA GLU A 50 -21.91 -11.39 20.15
C GLU A 50 -20.57 -12.02 19.74
N LEU A 51 -20.59 -12.87 18.71
CA LEU A 51 -19.39 -13.48 18.14
C LEU A 51 -18.34 -12.43 17.72
N ILE A 52 -18.76 -11.39 17.01
CA ILE A 52 -17.83 -10.38 16.47
C ILE A 52 -17.22 -9.49 17.54
N SER A 53 -17.90 -9.34 18.69
CA SER A 53 -17.34 -8.59 19.82
C SER A 53 -16.09 -9.25 20.42
N GLU A 54 -15.94 -10.57 20.24
CA GLU A 54 -14.81 -11.35 20.72
C GLU A 54 -13.73 -11.58 19.65
N VAL A 55 -14.12 -11.60 18.38
CA VAL A 55 -13.21 -11.84 17.26
C VAL A 55 -12.36 -10.60 16.96
N LYS A 56 -11.05 -10.72 17.21
CA LYS A 56 -10.05 -9.75 16.77
C LYS A 56 -9.08 -10.37 15.80
N ILE A 57 -8.82 -9.69 14.68
CA ILE A 57 -7.87 -10.17 13.68
C ILE A 57 -6.46 -9.70 14.07
N PRO A 58 -5.48 -10.61 14.18
CA PRO A 58 -4.11 -10.23 14.51
C PRO A 58 -3.45 -9.40 13.41
N GLN A 59 -2.57 -8.48 13.81
CA GLN A 59 -1.71 -7.72 12.91
C GLN A 59 -0.26 -7.76 13.42
N PHE A 60 0.70 -7.42 12.57
CA PHE A 60 2.11 -7.47 12.95
C PHE A 60 2.52 -6.26 13.81
N PHE A 61 3.27 -6.54 14.86
CA PHE A 61 3.92 -5.57 15.73
C PHE A 61 5.41 -5.87 15.80
N ILE A 62 6.21 -4.85 16.12
CA ILE A 62 7.65 -4.94 16.28
C ILE A 62 8.06 -4.49 17.67
N LYS A 63 8.97 -5.25 18.31
CA LYS A 63 9.60 -4.90 19.57
C LYS A 63 10.74 -3.92 19.32
N GLU A 64 10.66 -2.74 19.91
CA GLU A 64 11.71 -1.73 19.85
C GLU A 64 12.23 -1.38 21.25
N THR A 65 13.54 -1.17 21.35
CA THR A 65 14.22 -0.69 22.55
C THR A 65 14.84 0.66 22.20
N LYS A 66 14.51 1.74 22.91
CA LYS A 66 15.12 3.05 22.62
C LYS A 66 16.57 3.07 23.09
N GLU A 67 17.42 3.87 22.45
CA GLU A 67 18.82 4.01 22.85
C GLU A 67 18.98 4.67 24.23
N GLU A 68 18.06 5.58 24.59
CA GLU A 68 17.99 6.21 25.92
C GLU A 68 17.76 5.19 27.03
N ASP A 69 16.97 4.15 26.75
CA ASP A 69 16.71 3.05 27.69
C ASP A 69 17.95 2.16 27.86
N ARG A 70 18.84 2.07 26.86
CA ARG A 70 20.11 1.31 26.95
C ARG A 70 21.18 2.02 27.78
N GLN A 71 21.07 3.33 28.04
CA GLN A 71 22.02 4.06 28.89
C GLN A 71 21.64 4.06 30.37
N ASN A 72 20.37 3.81 30.71
CA ASN A 72 19.86 3.79 32.09
C ASN A 72 19.76 2.37 32.70
N VAL A 73 20.65 1.45 32.30
CA VAL A 73 20.63 0.04 32.71
C VAL A 73 21.02 -0.08 34.18
N LEU A 74 20.02 0.05 35.06
CA LEU A 74 20.08 -0.33 36.48
C LEU A 74 18.95 -1.29 36.88
N PHE A 75 18.04 -1.63 35.97
CA PHE A 75 16.92 -2.56 36.21
C PHE A 75 16.82 -3.58 35.06
N ASP A 76 16.77 -4.86 35.40
CA ASP A 76 16.80 -6.03 34.49
C ASP A 76 15.53 -6.24 33.64
N GLU A 77 14.56 -5.32 33.65
CA GLU A 77 13.31 -5.48 32.88
C GLU A 77 12.89 -4.19 32.17
N LEU A 78 13.64 -3.82 31.12
CA LEU A 78 13.08 -2.95 30.09
C LEU A 78 12.17 -3.79 29.18
N VAL A 79 10.87 -3.70 29.41
CA VAL A 79 9.88 -4.25 28.48
C VAL A 79 9.98 -3.46 27.17
N PRO A 80 10.41 -4.07 26.05
CA PRO A 80 10.50 -3.36 24.78
C PRO A 80 9.12 -2.87 24.35
N TYR A 81 9.06 -1.67 23.77
CA TYR A 81 7.81 -1.11 23.27
C TYR A 81 7.32 -1.95 22.09
N GLU A 82 6.04 -2.29 22.10
CA GLU A 82 5.36 -3.00 21.02
C GLU A 82 4.70 -1.99 20.09
N ASN A 83 5.32 -1.73 18.94
CA ASN A 83 4.83 -0.76 17.97
C ASN A 83 4.14 -1.47 16.79
N PHE A 84 3.09 -0.86 16.24
CA PHE A 84 2.47 -1.34 15.01
C PHE A 84 3.51 -1.36 13.89
N LEU A 85 3.69 -2.50 13.22
CA LEU A 85 4.75 -2.64 12.23
C LEU A 85 4.44 -1.78 10.99
N THR A 86 5.40 -0.93 10.64
CA THR A 86 5.44 -0.17 9.39
C THR A 86 6.70 -0.54 8.59
N PRO A 87 6.66 -0.53 7.24
CA PRO A 87 7.82 -0.88 6.42
C PRO A 87 9.07 -0.03 6.72
N ASN A 88 8.87 1.24 7.08
CA ASN A 88 9.98 2.17 7.36
C ASN A 88 10.83 1.74 8.56
N GLN A 89 10.26 1.06 9.55
CA GLN A 89 11.02 0.54 10.70
C GLN A 89 12.01 -0.54 10.29
N LEU A 90 11.79 -1.19 9.14
CA LEU A 90 12.68 -2.21 8.57
C LEU A 90 13.82 -1.59 7.74
N LEU A 91 13.81 -0.27 7.52
CA LEU A 91 14.80 0.45 6.72
C LEU A 91 15.80 1.25 7.56
N LYS A 92 15.86 1.06 8.89
CA LYS A 92 16.72 1.83 9.81
C LYS A 92 18.20 1.82 9.44
N GLU A 93 18.71 0.69 8.96
CA GLU A 93 20.12 0.53 8.55
C GLU A 93 20.29 0.49 7.02
N PHE A 94 19.23 0.80 6.27
CA PHE A 94 19.21 0.70 4.83
C PHE A 94 20.17 1.72 4.19
N LYS A 95 20.94 1.26 3.21
CA LYS A 95 21.86 2.10 2.44
C LYS A 95 21.74 1.78 0.96
N LEU A 96 21.73 2.83 0.13
CA LEU A 96 21.72 2.71 -1.33
C LEU A 96 23.11 2.29 -1.85
N GLN A 97 23.36 0.99 -1.95
CA GLN A 97 24.63 0.44 -2.40
C GLN A 97 24.65 0.06 -3.88
N ASP A 98 23.53 -0.41 -4.45
CA ASP A 98 23.41 -0.79 -5.85
C ASP A 98 22.94 0.38 -6.72
N TYR A 99 23.80 0.83 -7.64
CA TYR A 99 23.60 1.99 -8.51
C TYR A 99 23.52 1.64 -10.00
N ASP A 100 23.32 0.36 -10.35
CA ASP A 100 23.08 -0.04 -11.74
C ASP A 100 21.64 0.30 -12.16
N VAL A 101 21.47 1.45 -12.81
CA VAL A 101 20.21 1.90 -13.38
C VAL A 101 20.31 1.87 -14.90
N LYS A 102 19.47 1.06 -15.55
CA LYS A 102 19.46 0.91 -17.01
C LYS A 102 18.59 1.97 -17.69
N PHE A 103 19.23 2.86 -18.42
CA PHE A 103 18.56 3.89 -19.21
C PHE A 103 18.50 3.47 -20.69
N ASP A 104 17.47 2.70 -21.07
CA ASP A 104 17.27 2.31 -22.48
C ASP A 104 16.72 3.48 -23.32
N GLU A 105 17.37 3.80 -24.46
CA GLU A 105 17.07 4.96 -25.31
C GLU A 105 15.65 4.91 -25.91
N LYS A 106 15.11 3.70 -26.15
CA LYS A 106 13.79 3.50 -26.77
C LYS A 106 12.58 3.78 -25.87
N SER A 107 12.82 3.96 -24.57
CA SER A 107 11.73 4.30 -23.63
C SER A 107 11.31 5.77 -23.72
N ALA A 108 12.13 6.64 -24.33
CA ALA A 108 11.85 8.07 -24.46
C ALA A 108 10.57 8.37 -25.25
N ASP A 109 10.30 7.62 -26.32
CA ASP A 109 9.17 7.90 -27.21
C ASP A 109 7.82 7.46 -26.63
N VAL A 110 7.77 6.35 -25.89
CA VAL A 110 6.52 5.85 -25.27
C VAL A 110 6.07 6.76 -24.12
N TYR A 111 7.01 7.20 -23.27
CA TYR A 111 6.68 8.10 -22.17
C TYR A 111 6.35 9.53 -22.62
N LYS A 112 6.89 10.00 -23.76
CA LYS A 112 6.50 11.28 -24.37
C LYS A 112 5.05 11.26 -24.82
N VAL A 113 4.58 10.17 -25.41
CA VAL A 113 3.18 10.01 -25.85
C VAL A 113 2.20 10.13 -24.67
N ASP A 114 2.46 9.43 -23.55
CA ASP A 114 1.62 9.53 -22.35
C ASP A 114 1.67 10.93 -21.67
N TYR A 115 2.82 11.61 -21.72
CA TYR A 115 2.96 12.96 -21.14
C TYR A 115 2.23 14.03 -21.97
N ASP A 116 2.30 13.94 -23.30
CA ASP A 116 1.70 14.91 -24.21
C ASP A 116 0.17 14.80 -24.26
N GLU A 117 -0.41 13.60 -24.05
CA GLU A 117 -1.87 13.44 -23.89
C GLU A 117 -2.43 14.23 -22.69
N VAL A 118 -1.61 14.50 -21.66
CA VAL A 118 -2.02 15.22 -20.44
C VAL A 118 -1.99 16.76 -20.62
N LYS A 119 -1.31 17.30 -21.65
CA LYS A 119 -1.18 18.75 -21.85
C LYS A 119 -1.33 19.17 -23.32
N HIS A 120 -2.48 19.73 -23.66
CA HIS A 120 -2.63 20.50 -24.89
C HIS A 120 -2.26 21.98 -24.65
N THR A 121 -1.08 22.46 -25.07
CA THR A 121 -0.82 23.88 -25.45
C THR A 121 0.58 24.15 -26.05
N THR A 122 0.63 24.49 -27.34
CA THR A 122 1.85 24.72 -28.15
C THR A 122 2.75 25.91 -27.74
N ALA A 123 2.25 26.84 -26.91
CA ALA A 123 3.02 27.98 -26.41
C ALA A 123 3.89 27.62 -25.20
N ILE A 124 3.44 26.67 -24.38
CA ILE A 124 4.16 26.18 -23.19
C ILE A 124 5.39 25.38 -23.63
N ASP A 125 5.29 24.62 -24.71
CA ASP A 125 6.39 23.78 -25.23
C ASP A 125 7.57 24.61 -25.74
N LYS A 126 7.30 25.73 -26.42
CA LYS A 126 8.35 26.65 -26.90
C LYS A 126 9.05 27.38 -25.75
N MET A 127 8.32 27.72 -24.69
CA MET A 127 8.91 28.33 -23.49
C MET A 127 9.76 27.31 -22.71
N ASN A 128 9.28 26.08 -22.55
CA ASN A 128 10.03 25.00 -21.92
C ASN A 128 11.32 24.67 -22.68
N ALA A 129 11.27 24.58 -24.01
CA ALA A 129 12.46 24.33 -24.82
C ALA A 129 13.55 25.40 -24.65
N ARG A 130 13.15 26.68 -24.56
CA ARG A 130 14.10 27.78 -24.33
C ARG A 130 14.71 27.72 -22.92
N VAL A 131 13.90 27.44 -21.91
CA VAL A 131 14.39 27.27 -20.52
C VAL A 131 15.33 26.08 -20.43
N SER A 132 14.98 24.94 -21.03
CA SER A 132 15.84 23.75 -21.06
C SER A 132 17.17 24.01 -21.75
N SER A 133 17.19 24.73 -22.88
CA SER A 133 18.44 25.09 -23.57
C SER A 133 19.38 25.92 -22.69
N ILE A 134 18.84 26.93 -21.99
CA ILE A 134 19.62 27.76 -21.06
C ILE A 134 20.16 26.92 -19.90
N LEU A 135 19.34 26.03 -19.35
CA LEU A 135 19.78 25.13 -18.27
C LEU A 135 20.88 24.18 -18.73
N ILE A 136 20.73 23.58 -19.91
CA ILE A 136 21.73 22.72 -20.54
C ILE A 136 23.06 23.46 -20.70
N ASP A 137 23.05 24.65 -21.29
CA ASP A 137 24.27 25.42 -21.54
C ASP A 137 24.97 25.79 -20.22
N ASN A 138 24.22 26.20 -19.20
CA ASN A 138 24.75 26.48 -17.87
C ASN A 138 25.33 25.25 -17.18
N ILE A 139 24.75 24.08 -17.38
CA ILE A 139 25.27 22.82 -16.82
C ILE A 139 26.55 22.45 -17.57
N LEU A 140 26.52 22.38 -18.90
CA LEU A 140 27.65 21.96 -19.75
C LEU A 140 28.87 22.88 -19.62
N ALA A 141 28.68 24.15 -19.25
CA ALA A 141 29.78 25.07 -18.95
C ALA A 141 30.58 24.72 -17.68
N LYS A 142 30.05 23.85 -16.81
CA LYS A 142 30.74 23.40 -15.59
C LYS A 142 31.73 22.26 -15.89
N PRO A 143 32.76 22.05 -15.04
CA PRO A 143 33.55 20.82 -15.05
C PRO A 143 32.67 19.57 -14.87
N LYS A 144 33.15 18.40 -15.29
CA LYS A 144 32.37 17.13 -15.25
C LYS A 144 31.72 16.87 -13.88
N GLU A 145 32.45 17.06 -12.79
CA GLU A 145 31.93 16.90 -11.43
C GLU A 145 30.77 17.88 -11.13
N GLY A 146 30.89 19.14 -11.56
CA GLY A 146 29.85 20.15 -11.43
C GLY A 146 28.62 19.88 -12.31
N GLN A 147 28.79 19.20 -13.46
CA GLN A 147 27.69 18.72 -14.28
C GLN A 147 26.89 17.65 -13.56
N ILE A 148 27.58 16.64 -13.01
CA ILE A 148 26.98 15.53 -12.26
C ILE A 148 26.18 16.07 -11.07
N GLN A 149 26.78 16.94 -10.25
CA GLN A 149 26.10 17.53 -9.09
C GLN A 149 24.85 18.33 -9.49
N ALA A 150 24.91 19.09 -10.59
CA ALA A 150 23.78 19.91 -11.05
C ALA A 150 22.62 19.04 -11.54
N VAL A 151 22.91 18.02 -12.35
CA VAL A 151 21.91 17.08 -12.87
C VAL A 151 21.31 16.24 -11.75
N SER A 152 22.14 15.71 -10.85
CA SER A 152 21.67 14.97 -9.66
C SER A 152 20.77 15.83 -8.78
N LYS A 153 21.11 17.11 -8.57
CA LYS A 153 20.27 18.05 -7.81
C LYS A 153 18.91 18.27 -8.48
N LEU A 154 18.89 18.42 -9.80
CA LEU A 154 17.65 18.57 -10.57
C LEU A 154 16.73 17.37 -10.35
N ILE A 155 17.26 16.16 -10.54
CA ILE A 155 16.48 14.91 -10.39
C ILE A 155 16.00 14.74 -8.95
N VAL A 156 16.89 14.84 -7.97
CA VAL A 156 16.51 14.62 -6.55
C VAL A 156 15.44 15.61 -6.08
N SER A 157 15.51 16.87 -6.53
CA SER A 157 14.48 17.87 -6.17
C SER A 157 13.06 17.52 -6.64
N LYS A 158 12.94 16.57 -7.59
CA LYS A 158 11.67 16.15 -8.21
C LYS A 158 11.31 14.69 -7.92
N LEU A 159 12.14 13.93 -7.19
CA LEU A 159 11.85 12.53 -6.82
C LEU A 159 10.64 12.42 -5.87
N GLY A 160 10.44 13.43 -5.03
CA GLY A 160 9.49 13.43 -3.93
C GLY A 160 10.08 12.80 -2.66
N ASP A 161 9.23 12.54 -1.67
CA ASP A 161 9.63 11.92 -0.41
C ASP A 161 9.96 10.42 -0.61
N MET A 162 11.16 10.03 -0.19
CA MET A 162 11.68 8.66 -0.22
C MET A 162 12.14 8.20 1.17
N TYR A 163 11.46 8.67 2.22
CA TYR A 163 11.71 8.31 3.60
C TYR A 163 11.95 6.79 3.78
N PRO A 164 12.92 6.36 4.62
CA PRO A 164 13.72 7.17 5.54
C PRO A 164 14.99 7.80 4.94
N LEU A 165 15.17 7.75 3.62
CA LEU A 165 16.37 8.28 2.98
C LEU A 165 16.40 9.82 3.02
N THR A 166 17.55 10.38 3.39
CA THR A 166 17.77 11.81 3.37
C THR A 166 18.06 12.32 1.96
N ASP A 167 17.78 13.61 1.73
CA ASP A 167 18.12 14.33 0.49
C ASP A 167 19.61 14.18 0.12
N GLN A 168 20.49 14.14 1.12
CA GLN A 168 21.93 13.97 0.92
C GLN A 168 22.28 12.55 0.45
N GLU A 169 21.66 11.52 1.01
CA GLU A 169 21.88 10.13 0.59
C GLU A 169 21.37 9.88 -0.83
N LEU A 170 20.20 10.43 -1.16
CA LEU A 170 19.65 10.39 -2.52
C LEU A 170 20.58 11.10 -3.52
N ARG A 171 21.12 12.28 -3.17
CA ARG A 171 22.09 12.99 -4.02
C ARG A 171 23.33 12.15 -4.28
N LYS A 172 23.98 11.63 -3.23
CA LYS A 172 25.16 10.76 -3.37
C LYS A 172 24.87 9.50 -4.17
N TYR A 173 23.65 8.99 -4.10
CA TYR A 173 23.22 7.87 -4.91
C TYR A 173 23.12 8.25 -6.39
N VAL A 174 22.35 9.29 -6.71
CA VAL A 174 22.15 9.74 -8.10
C VAL A 174 23.45 10.21 -8.74
N GLU A 175 24.35 10.84 -7.97
CA GLU A 175 25.69 11.19 -8.45
C GLU A 175 26.51 9.97 -8.88
N ARG A 176 26.42 8.85 -8.15
CA ARG A 176 27.06 7.58 -8.54
C ARG A 176 26.40 6.96 -9.77
N VAL A 177 25.08 7.00 -9.88
CA VAL A 177 24.35 6.57 -11.09
C VAL A 177 24.81 7.36 -12.33
N PHE A 178 25.20 8.62 -12.13
CA PHE A 178 25.63 9.55 -13.17
C PHE A 178 27.15 9.78 -13.26
N GLU A 179 27.98 8.96 -12.62
CA GLU A 179 29.44 9.18 -12.54
C GLU A 179 30.11 9.31 -13.92
N ASN A 180 29.57 8.59 -14.92
CA ASN A 180 30.09 8.53 -16.28
C ASN A 180 29.19 9.21 -17.33
N LEU A 181 28.58 10.34 -16.98
CA LEU A 181 27.79 11.12 -17.95
C LEU A 181 28.64 11.70 -19.09
N SER A 182 28.14 11.51 -20.31
CA SER A 182 28.57 12.27 -21.49
C SER A 182 27.78 13.60 -21.60
N PRO A 183 28.31 14.60 -22.31
CA PRO A 183 27.57 15.84 -22.60
C PRO A 183 26.22 15.61 -23.29
N GLU A 184 26.10 14.56 -24.10
CA GLU A 184 24.85 14.18 -24.77
C GLU A 184 23.84 13.62 -23.77
N GLN A 185 24.29 12.78 -22.83
CA GLN A 185 23.43 12.26 -21.76
C GLN A 185 22.96 13.37 -20.82
N VAL A 186 23.78 14.40 -20.55
CA VAL A 186 23.34 15.57 -19.79
C VAL A 186 22.17 16.28 -20.49
N ARG A 187 22.27 16.47 -21.81
CA ARG A 187 21.17 17.05 -22.61
C ARG A 187 19.93 16.18 -22.56
N ASP A 188 20.10 14.87 -22.70
CA ASP A 188 19.00 13.92 -22.69
C ASP A 188 18.27 13.92 -21.33
N ILE A 189 19.01 13.90 -20.23
CA ILE A 189 18.44 13.96 -18.88
C ILE A 189 17.65 15.23 -18.65
N VAL A 190 18.17 16.40 -19.05
CA VAL A 190 17.44 17.67 -18.85
C VAL A 190 16.18 17.74 -19.72
N ASN A 191 16.25 17.24 -20.96
CA ASN A 191 15.10 17.26 -21.87
C ASN A 191 14.04 16.19 -21.54
N ASN A 192 14.46 15.05 -20.99
CA ASN A 192 13.61 13.89 -20.69
C ASN A 192 13.58 13.56 -19.18
N GLU A 193 13.70 14.58 -18.32
CA GLU A 193 13.92 14.43 -16.87
C GLU A 193 12.93 13.49 -16.18
N TYR A 194 11.66 13.49 -16.62
CA TYR A 194 10.61 12.66 -16.04
C TYR A 194 10.93 11.17 -16.07
N ILE A 195 11.51 10.68 -17.17
CA ILE A 195 11.86 9.27 -17.34
C ILE A 195 12.98 8.87 -16.39
N TYR A 196 13.97 9.75 -16.24
CA TYR A 196 15.09 9.54 -15.32
C TYR A 196 14.62 9.56 -13.86
N ILE A 197 13.75 10.51 -13.51
CA ILE A 197 13.10 10.59 -12.20
C ILE A 197 12.37 9.27 -11.90
N GLN A 198 11.54 8.79 -12.83
CA GLN A 198 10.75 7.58 -12.63
C GLN A 198 11.63 6.33 -12.49
N LYS A 199 12.65 6.16 -13.36
CA LYS A 199 13.57 5.02 -13.29
C LYS A 199 14.38 4.99 -12.00
N ILE A 200 14.90 6.14 -11.56
CA ILE A 200 15.63 6.24 -10.29
C ILE A 200 14.69 5.97 -9.12
N LYS A 201 13.48 6.52 -9.14
CA LYS A 201 12.47 6.31 -8.09
C LYS A 201 12.09 4.84 -7.98
N ASP A 202 11.87 4.17 -9.10
CA ASP A 202 11.51 2.75 -9.13
C ASP A 202 12.66 1.88 -8.67
N LYS A 203 13.90 2.18 -9.06
CA LYS A 203 15.08 1.47 -8.55
C LYS A 203 15.25 1.63 -7.04
N VAL A 204 15.09 2.85 -6.51
CA VAL A 204 15.16 3.07 -5.05
C VAL A 204 14.09 2.26 -4.32
N LYS A 205 12.84 2.24 -4.84
CA LYS A 205 11.75 1.44 -4.25
C LYS A 205 12.01 -0.05 -4.32
N GLU A 206 12.57 -0.55 -5.43
CA GLU A 206 12.99 -1.94 -5.58
C GLU A 206 14.02 -2.33 -4.50
N LEU A 207 15.03 -1.49 -4.29
CA LEU A 207 16.06 -1.71 -3.28
C LEU A 207 15.48 -1.67 -1.86
N GLN A 208 14.57 -0.74 -1.59
CA GLN A 208 13.85 -0.67 -0.32
C GLN A 208 13.01 -1.93 -0.09
N ALA A 209 12.20 -2.35 -1.06
CA ALA A 209 11.35 -3.54 -0.96
C ALA A 209 12.17 -4.82 -0.72
N LYS A 210 13.33 -4.93 -1.35
CA LYS A 210 14.26 -6.05 -1.14
C LYS A 210 14.79 -6.06 0.30
N GLU A 211 15.21 -4.92 0.82
CA GLU A 211 15.74 -4.84 2.19
C GLU A 211 14.62 -5.04 3.23
N THR A 212 13.45 -4.42 3.07
CA THR A 212 12.34 -4.61 4.02
C THR A 212 11.91 -6.07 4.08
N LYS A 213 11.78 -6.76 2.94
CA LYS A 213 11.43 -8.19 2.89
C LYS A 213 12.45 -9.05 3.64
N LYS A 214 13.74 -8.78 3.43
CA LYS A 214 14.84 -9.48 4.11
C LYS A 214 14.81 -9.22 5.62
N GLN A 215 14.73 -7.97 6.03
CA GLN A 215 14.71 -7.57 7.44
C GLN A 215 13.48 -8.10 8.16
N PHE A 216 12.32 -8.10 7.51
CA PHE A 216 11.11 -8.68 8.05
C PHE A 216 11.29 -10.16 8.37
N SER A 217 11.85 -10.94 7.44
CA SER A 217 12.07 -12.37 7.66
C SER A 217 13.05 -12.62 8.82
N ILE A 218 14.18 -11.90 8.84
CA ILE A 218 15.17 -12.00 9.94
C ILE A 218 14.54 -11.65 11.29
N GLN A 219 13.78 -10.56 11.36
CA GLN A 219 13.20 -10.08 12.61
C GLN A 219 12.00 -10.91 13.07
N LEU A 220 11.26 -11.50 12.13
CA LEU A 220 10.16 -12.44 12.41
C LEU A 220 10.70 -13.77 12.97
N ASP A 221 11.79 -14.29 12.39
CA ASP A 221 12.46 -15.50 12.87
C ASP A 221 13.16 -15.26 14.23
N ALA A 222 13.65 -14.04 14.46
CA ALA A 222 14.20 -13.61 15.75
C ALA A 222 13.14 -13.25 16.81
N ASN A 223 11.83 -13.44 16.52
CA ASN A 223 10.71 -13.08 17.40
C ASN A 223 10.69 -11.60 17.85
N LYS A 224 11.32 -10.73 17.07
CA LYS A 224 11.21 -9.27 17.24
C LYS A 224 9.93 -8.73 16.60
N ILE A 225 9.54 -9.32 15.47
CA ILE A 225 8.21 -9.13 14.87
C ILE A 225 7.31 -10.28 15.31
N PHE A 226 6.08 -9.97 15.68
CA PHE A 226 5.09 -10.93 16.15
C PHE A 226 3.68 -10.43 15.83
N THR A 227 2.67 -11.29 15.92
CA THR A 227 1.27 -10.91 15.70
C THR A 227 0.54 -10.70 17.01
N LYS A 228 -0.33 -9.69 17.07
CA LYS A 228 -1.18 -9.39 18.24
C LYS A 228 -2.62 -9.09 17.79
N PRO A 229 -3.65 -9.59 18.48
CA PRO A 229 -5.04 -9.23 18.20
C PRO A 229 -5.23 -7.72 18.23
N HIS A 230 -5.61 -7.12 17.11
CA HIS A 230 -5.66 -5.66 16.99
C HIS A 230 -6.90 -5.16 16.25
N PHE A 231 -7.16 -5.66 15.05
CA PHE A 231 -8.30 -5.20 14.25
C PHE A 231 -9.61 -5.75 14.80
N ALA A 232 -10.61 -4.87 14.88
CA ALA A 232 -12.00 -5.22 15.19
C ALA A 232 -12.90 -4.75 14.05
N PHE A 233 -13.96 -5.50 13.77
CA PHE A 233 -14.94 -5.12 12.76
C PHE A 233 -15.70 -3.86 13.19
N ALA A 234 -16.01 -3.00 12.22
CA ALA A 234 -16.88 -1.85 12.45
C ALA A 234 -18.31 -2.32 12.76
N GLN A 235 -19.05 -1.60 13.62
CA GLN A 235 -20.45 -1.95 13.91
C GLN A 235 -21.36 -1.77 12.68
N SER A 236 -20.92 -0.95 11.72
CA SER A 236 -21.61 -0.75 10.46
C SER A 236 -20.63 -0.36 9.35
N ILE A 237 -21.02 -0.64 8.10
CA ILE A 237 -20.27 -0.27 6.90
C ILE A 237 -21.11 0.62 5.97
N ARG A 238 -20.40 1.37 5.13
CA ARG A 238 -20.96 2.24 4.10
C ARG A 238 -20.35 1.86 2.75
N PRO A 239 -20.82 0.76 2.13
CA PRO A 239 -20.31 0.34 0.84
C PRO A 239 -20.71 1.37 -0.23
N PRO A 240 -19.80 1.75 -1.15
CA PRO A 240 -20.15 2.65 -2.27
C PRO A 240 -21.28 2.08 -3.15
N LYS A 241 -21.30 0.75 -3.30
CA LYS A 241 -22.33 0.00 -3.98
C LYS A 241 -22.52 -1.36 -3.33
N GLU A 242 -23.77 -1.79 -3.26
CA GLU A 242 -24.20 -3.04 -2.63
C GLU A 242 -23.91 -4.24 -3.55
N ALA A 243 -23.46 -5.35 -2.95
CA ALA A 243 -23.44 -6.65 -3.61
C ALA A 243 -24.84 -7.26 -3.71
N PRO A 244 -25.04 -8.26 -4.59
CA PRO A 244 -26.20 -9.15 -4.51
C PRO A 244 -26.32 -9.80 -3.13
N VAL A 245 -27.55 -10.12 -2.73
CA VAL A 245 -27.80 -10.80 -1.45
C VAL A 245 -27.28 -12.22 -1.54
N ILE A 246 -26.27 -12.53 -0.74
CA ILE A 246 -25.72 -13.87 -0.56
C ILE A 246 -25.87 -14.22 0.92
N ASN A 247 -26.34 -15.44 1.21
CA ASN A 247 -26.52 -15.90 2.58
C ASN A 247 -25.21 -15.82 3.39
N LYS A 248 -25.34 -15.72 4.72
CA LYS A 248 -24.19 -15.67 5.65
C LYS A 248 -23.27 -14.46 5.46
N SER A 249 -23.76 -13.39 4.85
CA SER A 249 -23.09 -12.07 4.87
C SER A 249 -22.95 -11.59 6.32
N LEU A 250 -21.81 -11.02 6.70
CA LEU A 250 -21.59 -10.49 8.05
C LEU A 250 -22.46 -9.25 8.31
N TYR A 251 -22.54 -8.37 7.32
CA TYR A 251 -23.39 -7.19 7.35
C TYR A 251 -24.67 -7.41 6.55
N GLU A 252 -25.72 -6.64 6.86
CA GLU A 252 -27.02 -6.69 6.16
C GLU A 252 -26.88 -6.59 4.64
N ARG A 253 -25.90 -5.81 4.17
CA ARG A 253 -25.42 -5.78 2.79
C ARG A 253 -23.92 -5.62 2.76
N GLU A 254 -23.28 -6.42 1.91
CA GLU A 254 -21.84 -6.36 1.65
C GLU A 254 -21.53 -5.44 0.47
N ALA A 255 -20.26 -5.05 0.33
CA ALA A 255 -19.81 -4.23 -0.80
C ALA A 255 -19.76 -5.03 -2.11
N GLN A 256 -19.99 -4.35 -3.24
CA GLN A 256 -19.86 -4.92 -4.57
C GLN A 256 -18.48 -5.59 -4.76
N MET A 257 -18.49 -6.71 -5.47
CA MET A 257 -17.33 -7.46 -5.90
C MET A 257 -17.44 -7.80 -7.40
N GLY A 258 -16.32 -8.18 -8.01
CA GLY A 258 -16.25 -8.68 -9.37
C GLY A 258 -16.91 -10.05 -9.54
N LYS A 259 -17.08 -10.47 -10.79
CA LYS A 259 -17.77 -11.73 -11.12
C LYS A 259 -17.08 -12.95 -10.51
N PHE A 260 -15.76 -13.05 -10.66
CA PHE A 260 -14.97 -14.18 -10.14
C PHE A 260 -15.01 -14.25 -8.61
N GLU A 261 -14.80 -13.12 -7.94
CA GLU A 261 -14.93 -12.99 -6.48
C GLU A 261 -16.30 -13.45 -6.00
N GLN A 262 -17.37 -13.04 -6.71
CA GLN A 262 -18.73 -13.44 -6.40
C GLN A 262 -18.95 -14.96 -6.54
N GLU A 263 -18.43 -15.57 -7.60
CA GLU A 263 -18.52 -17.02 -7.83
C GLU A 263 -17.85 -17.80 -6.68
N VAL A 264 -16.62 -17.42 -6.31
CA VAL A 264 -15.87 -18.05 -5.21
C VAL A 264 -16.64 -17.93 -3.89
N ILE A 265 -17.11 -16.73 -3.53
CA ILE A 265 -17.76 -16.54 -2.23
C ILE A 265 -19.15 -17.17 -2.16
N MET A 266 -19.88 -17.27 -3.28
CA MET A 266 -21.15 -17.99 -3.33
C MET A 266 -20.97 -19.48 -3.02
N GLU A 267 -19.94 -20.11 -3.58
CA GLU A 267 -19.63 -21.52 -3.29
C GLU A 267 -19.19 -21.72 -1.84
N ILE A 268 -18.33 -20.84 -1.31
CA ILE A 268 -17.89 -20.90 0.10
C ILE A 268 -19.07 -20.69 1.06
N ALA A 269 -19.92 -19.68 0.82
CA ALA A 269 -21.07 -19.38 1.67
C ALA A 269 -22.09 -20.53 1.69
N ALA A 270 -22.17 -21.32 0.62
CA ALA A 270 -23.02 -22.51 0.56
C ALA A 270 -22.56 -23.66 1.49
N LEU A 271 -21.31 -23.65 1.97
CA LEU A 271 -20.79 -24.70 2.84
C LEU A 271 -21.39 -24.64 4.24
N ASP A 272 -21.87 -25.77 4.76
CA ASP A 272 -22.53 -25.85 6.07
C ASP A 272 -21.62 -25.45 7.25
N ASN A 273 -20.31 -25.63 7.13
CA ASN A 273 -19.34 -25.29 8.17
C ASN A 273 -19.01 -23.79 8.21
N VAL A 274 -19.37 -22.99 7.20
CA VAL A 274 -19.17 -21.54 7.21
C VAL A 274 -20.27 -20.87 8.04
N VAL A 275 -19.87 -19.99 8.96
CA VAL A 275 -20.75 -19.19 9.83
C VAL A 275 -21.09 -17.87 9.15
N PHE A 276 -20.06 -17.10 8.79
CA PHE A 276 -20.21 -15.85 8.06
C PHE A 276 -19.05 -15.63 7.09
N TRP A 277 -19.27 -14.74 6.13
CA TRP A 277 -18.24 -14.14 5.29
C TRP A 277 -18.43 -12.62 5.23
N HIS A 278 -17.35 -11.88 4.98
CA HIS A 278 -17.34 -10.43 4.81
C HIS A 278 -16.50 -10.05 3.59
N ARG A 279 -17.00 -9.14 2.74
CA ARG A 279 -16.20 -8.49 1.70
C ARG A 279 -15.33 -7.44 2.38
N ASN A 280 -14.04 -7.72 2.49
CA ASN A 280 -13.12 -6.80 3.14
C ASN A 280 -13.02 -5.50 2.33
N LEU A 281 -13.14 -4.37 3.01
CA LEU A 281 -13.05 -3.06 2.38
C LEU A 281 -11.59 -2.61 2.27
N GLU A 282 -11.34 -1.68 1.35
CA GLU A 282 -10.00 -1.14 1.14
C GLU A 282 -9.60 -0.11 2.22
N ARG A 283 -8.59 0.70 1.89
CA ARG A 283 -7.91 1.64 2.78
C ARG A 283 -8.88 2.49 3.62
N GLY A 284 -8.64 2.48 4.94
CA GLY A 284 -9.41 3.26 5.93
C GLY A 284 -10.76 2.67 6.32
N LYS A 285 -11.13 1.49 5.79
CA LYS A 285 -12.45 0.89 6.05
C LYS A 285 -12.40 -0.58 6.45
N GLY A 286 -11.49 -1.36 5.86
CA GLY A 286 -11.39 -2.79 6.13
C GLY A 286 -10.12 -3.21 6.86
N PHE A 287 -10.00 -4.53 7.03
CA PHE A 287 -8.81 -5.17 7.59
C PHE A 287 -7.63 -5.00 6.64
N MET A 288 -6.51 -4.64 7.25
CA MET A 288 -5.28 -4.34 6.58
C MET A 288 -4.18 -5.26 7.11
N LEU A 289 -3.71 -6.18 6.28
CA LEU A 289 -2.54 -6.97 6.61
C LEU A 289 -1.27 -6.14 6.38
N ASN A 290 -0.70 -5.64 7.47
CA ASN A 290 0.56 -4.91 7.46
C ASN A 290 1.75 -5.86 7.32
N GLY A 291 2.94 -5.33 6.99
CA GLY A 291 4.11 -6.16 6.76
C GLY A 291 5.32 -5.40 6.22
N PHE A 292 6.07 -6.07 5.35
CA PHE A 292 7.32 -5.56 4.76
C PHE A 292 7.13 -4.71 3.50
N ASP A 293 5.93 -4.69 2.94
CA ASP A 293 5.60 -3.89 1.76
C ASP A 293 4.33 -3.08 2.04
N LYS A 294 3.75 -2.48 0.99
CA LYS A 294 2.44 -1.87 1.02
C LYS A 294 1.43 -2.79 1.69
N ASN A 295 0.55 -2.17 2.44
CA ASN A 295 -0.53 -2.84 3.13
C ASN A 295 -1.36 -3.71 2.17
N HIS A 296 -1.58 -4.96 2.55
CA HIS A 296 -2.36 -5.92 1.79
C HIS A 296 -3.80 -5.97 2.33
N TYR A 297 -4.79 -5.96 1.45
CA TYR A 297 -6.21 -6.02 1.80
C TYR A 297 -6.79 -7.28 1.15
N PRO A 298 -6.82 -8.42 1.87
CA PRO A 298 -7.39 -9.65 1.33
C PRO A 298 -8.85 -9.44 0.93
N ASP A 299 -9.27 -10.03 -0.17
CA ASP A 299 -10.64 -9.89 -0.70
C ASP A 299 -11.76 -10.23 0.28
N PHE A 300 -11.61 -11.31 1.06
CA PHE A 300 -12.64 -11.80 1.95
C PHE A 300 -12.10 -12.21 3.32
N ILE A 301 -12.95 -12.05 4.33
CA ILE A 301 -12.76 -12.61 5.66
C ILE A 301 -13.89 -13.61 5.91
N ILE A 302 -13.54 -14.86 6.21
CA ILE A 302 -14.49 -15.96 6.39
C ILE A 302 -14.27 -16.58 7.76
N TYR A 303 -15.36 -16.95 8.43
CA TYR A 303 -15.31 -17.61 9.74
C TYR A 303 -16.08 -18.93 9.73
N THR A 304 -15.45 -20.00 10.23
CA THR A 304 -16.05 -21.35 10.26
C THR A 304 -16.56 -21.73 11.64
N LYS A 305 -17.44 -22.75 11.71
CA LYS A 305 -18.00 -23.28 12.97
C LYS A 305 -16.92 -23.83 13.90
N SER A 306 -15.80 -24.30 13.35
CA SER A 306 -14.62 -24.74 14.11
C SER A 306 -13.72 -23.58 14.57
N GLN A 307 -14.20 -22.34 14.46
CA GLN A 307 -13.52 -21.10 14.86
C GLN A 307 -12.26 -20.79 14.05
N ASN A 308 -12.18 -21.26 12.80
CA ASN A 308 -11.12 -20.83 11.90
C ASN A 308 -11.47 -19.46 11.30
N LEU A 309 -10.53 -18.50 11.33
CA LEU A 309 -10.61 -17.24 10.62
C LEU A 309 -9.73 -17.32 9.37
N ILE A 310 -10.36 -17.14 8.21
CA ILE A 310 -9.72 -17.30 6.91
C ILE A 310 -9.68 -15.94 6.22
N LEU A 311 -8.48 -15.51 5.86
CA LEU A 311 -8.25 -14.43 4.90
C LEU A 311 -8.12 -15.06 3.51
N LEU A 312 -8.96 -14.63 2.58
CA LEU A 312 -8.96 -15.17 1.22
C LEU A 312 -8.73 -14.04 0.22
N GLU A 313 -7.74 -14.22 -0.65
CA GLU A 313 -7.39 -13.33 -1.75
C GLU A 313 -7.66 -14.05 -3.07
N THR A 314 -8.40 -13.42 -3.97
CA THR A 314 -8.67 -13.93 -5.31
C THR A 314 -7.74 -13.30 -6.34
N LYS A 315 -7.37 -14.06 -7.37
CA LYS A 315 -6.52 -13.60 -8.48
C LYS A 315 -7.03 -14.14 -9.80
N GLY A 316 -7.10 -13.26 -10.80
CA GLY A 316 -7.22 -13.69 -12.19
C GLY A 316 -5.95 -14.40 -12.66
N ASP A 317 -6.09 -15.32 -13.60
CA ASP A 317 -5.00 -16.21 -14.04
C ASP A 317 -3.76 -15.50 -14.59
N TYR A 318 -3.93 -14.30 -15.14
CA TYR A 318 -2.82 -13.50 -15.69
C TYR A 318 -2.02 -12.72 -14.65
N LEU A 319 -2.43 -12.76 -13.37
CA LEU A 319 -1.86 -11.92 -12.29
C LEU A 319 -0.82 -12.65 -11.43
N ASN A 320 -0.23 -13.74 -11.93
CA ASN A 320 0.91 -14.39 -11.26
C ASN A 320 2.20 -13.60 -11.52
N ASN A 321 2.40 -12.52 -10.77
CA ASN A 321 3.59 -11.68 -10.81
C ASN A 321 4.26 -11.60 -9.42
N GLU A 322 5.35 -10.84 -9.33
CA GLU A 322 6.10 -10.68 -8.08
C GLU A 322 5.24 -10.09 -6.95
N ASP A 323 4.33 -9.15 -7.25
CA ASP A 323 3.41 -8.57 -6.26
C ASP A 323 2.49 -9.64 -5.64
N SER A 324 1.89 -10.50 -6.46
CA SER A 324 1.08 -11.63 -5.97
C SER A 324 1.90 -12.60 -5.13
N GLN A 325 3.16 -12.88 -5.51
CA GLN A 325 4.03 -13.75 -4.72
C GLN A 325 4.39 -13.12 -3.36
N MET A 326 4.65 -11.82 -3.31
CA MET A 326 4.92 -11.10 -2.07
C MET A 326 3.72 -11.07 -1.13
N LYS A 327 2.51 -10.82 -1.66
CA LYS A 327 1.26 -10.88 -0.89
C LYS A 327 0.98 -12.27 -0.35
N ASN A 328 1.17 -13.32 -1.16
CA ASN A 328 1.00 -14.69 -0.71
C ASN A 328 1.98 -15.04 0.42
N LEU A 329 3.25 -14.66 0.27
CA LEU A 329 4.26 -14.86 1.30
C LEU A 329 3.87 -14.15 2.61
N LEU A 330 3.47 -12.88 2.54
CA LEU A 330 3.05 -12.10 3.71
C LEU A 330 1.85 -12.76 4.42
N GLY A 331 0.82 -13.13 3.65
CA GLY A 331 -0.37 -13.80 4.16
C GLY A 331 -0.07 -15.13 4.84
N LYS A 332 0.81 -15.95 4.25
CA LYS A 332 1.24 -17.22 4.87
C LYS A 332 2.00 -17.01 6.17
N ARG A 333 2.94 -16.05 6.21
CA ARG A 333 3.67 -15.72 7.44
C ARG A 333 2.75 -15.19 8.53
N TRP A 334 1.71 -14.44 8.15
CA TRP A 334 0.69 -13.99 9.08
C TRP A 334 -0.10 -15.16 9.68
N ALA A 335 -0.57 -16.09 8.85
CA ALA A 335 -1.31 -17.27 9.32
C ALA A 335 -0.44 -18.13 10.25
N GLU A 336 0.82 -18.37 9.87
CA GLU A 336 1.81 -19.11 10.66
C GLU A 336 1.98 -18.51 12.06
N LYS A 337 2.12 -17.19 12.16
CA LYS A 337 2.42 -16.49 13.42
C LYS A 337 1.18 -16.19 14.27
N SER A 338 0.01 -16.08 13.64
CA SER A 338 -1.26 -15.84 14.31
C SER A 338 -1.81 -17.08 15.02
N GLY A 339 -1.38 -18.27 14.60
CA GLY A 339 -1.73 -19.56 15.22
C GLY A 339 -2.65 -20.41 14.37
N GLU A 340 -2.90 -21.65 14.80
CA GLU A 340 -3.51 -22.70 13.98
C GLU A 340 -4.91 -22.37 13.43
N LYS A 341 -5.67 -21.50 14.13
CA LYS A 341 -7.01 -21.07 13.74
C LYS A 341 -7.03 -19.98 12.67
N TYR A 342 -5.89 -19.39 12.34
CA TYR A 342 -5.80 -18.35 11.31
C TYR A 342 -5.25 -18.96 10.03
N LYS A 343 -5.97 -18.75 8.93
CA LYS A 343 -5.61 -19.27 7.61
C LYS A 343 -5.54 -18.14 6.60
N TYR A 344 -4.60 -18.24 5.68
CA TYR A 344 -4.52 -17.36 4.53
C TYR A 344 -4.49 -18.20 3.26
N PHE A 345 -5.34 -17.86 2.30
CA PHE A 345 -5.38 -18.53 1.00
C PHE A 345 -5.38 -17.51 -0.12
N MET A 346 -4.50 -17.73 -1.10
CA MET A 346 -4.57 -17.10 -2.41
C MET A 346 -5.22 -18.08 -3.39
N VAL A 347 -6.21 -17.61 -4.14
CA VAL A 347 -7.07 -18.41 -5.00
C VAL A 347 -7.01 -17.87 -6.43
N PHE A 348 -6.44 -18.65 -7.34
CA PHE A 348 -6.47 -18.36 -8.77
C PHE A 348 -7.74 -18.93 -9.41
N GLU A 349 -8.17 -18.33 -10.52
CA GLU A 349 -9.37 -18.76 -11.25
C GLU A 349 -9.24 -20.20 -11.75
N SER A 350 -8.15 -20.52 -12.45
CA SER A 350 -7.91 -21.86 -12.98
C SER A 350 -6.46 -22.30 -12.97
N VAL A 351 -5.49 -21.38 -12.93
CA VAL A 351 -4.07 -21.71 -12.98
C VAL A 351 -3.58 -22.25 -11.65
N ASN A 352 -2.87 -23.38 -11.70
CA ASN A 352 -2.18 -23.93 -10.53
C ASN A 352 -0.88 -23.19 -10.30
N VAL A 353 -0.85 -22.31 -9.28
CA VAL A 353 0.37 -21.65 -8.81
C VAL A 353 0.84 -22.36 -7.54
N PRO A 354 2.15 -22.66 -7.39
CA PRO A 354 2.68 -23.25 -6.16
C PRO A 354 2.23 -22.46 -4.94
N ASP A 355 1.99 -23.17 -3.84
CA ASP A 355 1.63 -22.53 -2.57
C ASP A 355 0.28 -21.77 -2.59
N THR A 356 -0.60 -22.04 -3.56
CA THR A 356 -1.93 -21.44 -3.70
C THR A 356 -3.00 -22.49 -4.03
N TYR A 357 -4.25 -22.05 -4.16
CA TYR A 357 -5.38 -22.88 -4.56
C TYR A 357 -6.03 -22.35 -5.84
N THR A 358 -6.86 -23.18 -6.46
CA THR A 358 -7.80 -22.74 -7.50
C THR A 358 -9.18 -22.58 -6.90
N ALA A 359 -10.09 -21.90 -7.60
CA ALA A 359 -11.48 -21.76 -7.18
C ALA A 359 -12.14 -23.11 -6.86
N LYS A 360 -11.76 -24.18 -7.57
CA LYS A 360 -12.27 -25.53 -7.30
C LYS A 360 -11.61 -26.19 -6.08
N SER A 361 -10.30 -26.06 -5.92
CA SER A 361 -9.59 -26.76 -4.85
C SER A 361 -9.76 -26.10 -3.48
N ILE A 362 -9.99 -24.78 -3.43
CA ILE A 362 -10.20 -24.06 -2.17
C ILE A 362 -11.46 -24.53 -1.43
N ILE A 363 -12.54 -24.86 -2.15
CA ILE A 363 -13.80 -25.32 -1.55
C ILE A 363 -13.59 -26.59 -0.73
N ASN A 364 -12.80 -27.53 -1.26
CA ASN A 364 -12.48 -28.77 -0.55
C ASN A 364 -11.69 -28.50 0.73
N VAL A 365 -10.78 -27.53 0.72
CA VAL A 365 -10.01 -27.16 1.92
C VAL A 365 -10.90 -26.50 2.96
N VAL A 366 -11.69 -25.49 2.56
CA VAL A 366 -12.56 -24.76 3.50
C VAL A 366 -13.59 -25.71 4.11
N LYS A 367 -14.11 -26.69 3.38
CA LYS A 367 -15.06 -27.67 3.89
C LYS A 367 -14.50 -28.53 5.04
N GLU A 368 -13.20 -28.80 5.06
CA GLU A 368 -12.53 -29.62 6.08
C GLU A 368 -12.09 -28.80 7.32
N LEU A 369 -12.22 -27.46 7.28
CA LEU A 369 -11.88 -26.54 8.38
C LEU A 369 -13.08 -26.27 9.29
#